data_AF-A0A0Q5FQX5-F1
#
_entry.id   AF-A0A0Q5FQX5-F1
#
_cell.length_a   1.000
_cell.length_b   1.000
_cell.length_c   1.000
_cell.angle_alpha   90.00
_cell.angle_beta   90.00
_cell.angle_gamma   90.00
#
_symmetry.space_group_name_H-M   'P 1'
#
loop_
_entity.id
_entity.type
_entity.pdbx_description
1 polymer ?
#
loop_
_entity_poly.entity_id
_entity_poly.type
_entity_poly.pdbx_seq_one_letter_code
_entity_poly.pdbx_strand_id
1 'polypeptide(L)'
;MAAKWIEALTGSLEQKKQYRDAKKRIDALPEPYRTVANAQHRYTMYYGGITDGDILVQIFVDLADLWERAAIDGTPIDDIVGDDAVSFAETYAEAYGGTHWIDKERARLTKAVDDAKKKEPRS
;
A
#
# COMPACT_ATOMS: atom_id res chain seq x y z
N MET A 1 22.50 3.32 21.63
CA MET A 1 21.76 4.47 21.05
C MET A 1 22.24 4.89 19.65
N ALA A 2 23.33 4.32 19.11
CA ALA A 2 23.79 4.59 17.74
C ALA A 2 23.02 3.81 16.63
N ALA A 3 22.08 2.92 16.97
CA ALA A 3 21.41 2.05 15.99
C ALA A 3 20.19 2.69 15.30
N LYS A 4 19.34 3.41 16.05
CA LYS A 4 18.03 3.89 15.53
C LYS A 4 18.13 4.91 14.39
N TRP A 5 19.18 5.74 14.36
CA TRP A 5 19.36 6.73 13.28
C TRP A 5 19.91 6.10 12.00
N ILE A 6 20.76 5.07 12.13
CA ILE A 6 21.24 4.30 10.98
C ILE A 6 20.06 3.55 10.38
N GLU A 7 19.29 2.83 11.19
CA GLU A 7 18.08 2.10 10.73
C GLU A 7 17.06 3.03 10.06
N ALA A 8 16.81 4.23 10.61
CA ALA A 8 15.91 5.20 10.00
C ALA A 8 16.39 5.68 8.62
N LEU A 9 17.70 5.82 8.42
CA LEU A 9 18.28 6.22 7.14
C LEU A 9 18.38 5.05 6.15
N THR A 10 18.93 3.91 6.59
CA THR A 10 19.14 2.73 5.74
C THR A 10 17.82 2.08 5.37
N GLY A 11 16.81 2.11 6.24
CA GLY A 11 15.44 1.67 5.92
C GLY A 11 14.86 2.46 4.76
N SER A 12 14.95 3.80 4.80
CA SER A 12 14.47 4.66 3.70
C SER A 12 15.22 4.43 2.38
N LEU A 13 16.52 4.14 2.45
CA LEU A 13 17.31 3.82 1.24
C LEU A 13 16.93 2.47 0.64
N GLU A 14 16.73 1.45 1.48
CA GLU A 14 16.31 0.12 1.04
C GLU A 14 14.89 0.16 0.48
N GLN A 15 13.94 0.81 1.17
CA GLN A 15 12.58 1.08 0.66
C GLN A 15 12.61 1.72 -0.73
N LYS A 16 13.42 2.79 -0.92
CA LYS A 16 13.55 3.45 -2.23
C LYS A 16 14.15 2.54 -3.29
N LYS A 17 15.07 1.64 -2.91
CA LYS A 17 15.66 0.68 -3.84
C LYS A 17 14.62 -0.35 -4.28
N GLN A 18 13.93 -0.98 -3.32
CA GLN A 18 12.86 -1.95 -3.57
C GLN A 18 11.75 -1.36 -4.44
N TYR A 19 11.30 -0.14 -4.14
CA TYR A 19 10.30 0.56 -4.95
C TYR A 19 10.78 0.78 -6.39
N ARG A 20 12.02 1.23 -6.60
CA ARG A 20 12.56 1.43 -7.96
C ARG A 20 12.68 0.11 -8.73
N ASP A 21 13.06 -0.97 -8.07
CA ASP A 21 13.21 -2.25 -8.72
C ASP A 21 11.83 -2.85 -9.07
N ALA A 22 10.84 -2.76 -8.19
CA ALA A 22 9.45 -3.08 -8.49
C ALA A 22 8.88 -2.22 -9.65
N LYS A 23 9.23 -0.93 -9.73
CA LYS A 23 8.80 -0.08 -10.83
C LYS A 23 9.36 -0.54 -12.18
N LYS A 24 10.64 -0.86 -12.23
CA LYS A 24 11.29 -1.38 -13.46
C LYS A 24 10.63 -2.69 -13.92
N ARG A 25 10.29 -3.56 -12.97
CA ARG A 25 9.59 -4.82 -13.21
C ARG A 25 8.23 -4.60 -13.86
N ILE A 26 7.40 -3.73 -13.27
CA ILE A 26 6.11 -3.31 -13.85
C ILE A 26 6.28 -2.70 -15.24
N ASP A 27 7.28 -1.84 -15.45
CA ASP A 27 7.51 -1.16 -16.74
C ASP A 27 8.00 -2.10 -17.85
N ALA A 28 8.63 -3.21 -17.46
CA ALA A 28 9.10 -4.26 -18.38
C ALA A 28 8.01 -5.26 -18.79
N LEU A 29 6.84 -5.23 -18.14
CA LEU A 29 5.73 -6.10 -18.50
C LEU A 29 5.28 -5.87 -19.96
N PRO A 30 4.88 -6.94 -20.68
CA PRO A 30 4.24 -6.79 -21.98
C PRO A 30 2.85 -6.16 -21.83
N GLU A 31 2.33 -5.59 -22.91
CA GLU A 31 0.91 -5.26 -22.98
C GLU A 31 0.06 -6.54 -23.05
N PRO A 32 -1.16 -6.57 -22.49
CA PRO A 32 -1.85 -5.46 -21.80
C PRO A 32 -1.50 -5.32 -20.30
N TYR A 33 -0.74 -6.26 -19.73
CA TYR A 33 -0.47 -6.34 -18.28
C TYR A 33 0.14 -5.06 -17.71
N ARG A 34 1.10 -4.46 -18.42
CA ARG A 34 1.72 -3.20 -17.99
C ARG A 34 0.70 -2.07 -17.79
N THR A 35 -0.26 -1.94 -18.70
CA THR A 35 -1.28 -0.89 -18.62
C THR A 35 -2.15 -1.09 -17.37
N VAL A 36 -2.61 -2.32 -17.14
CA VAL A 36 -3.49 -2.64 -16.01
C VAL A 36 -2.74 -2.50 -14.68
N ALA A 37 -1.52 -3.03 -14.59
CA ALA A 37 -0.70 -2.93 -13.39
C ALA A 37 -0.42 -1.48 -12.97
N ASN A 38 -0.12 -0.59 -13.94
CA ASN A 38 0.05 0.83 -13.65
C ASN A 38 -1.26 1.52 -13.24
N ALA A 39 -2.39 1.14 -13.85
CA ALA A 39 -3.70 1.67 -13.48
C ALA A 39 -4.11 1.25 -12.06
N GLN A 40 -3.92 -0.02 -11.71
CA GLN A 40 -4.18 -0.56 -10.38
C GLN A 40 -3.27 0.09 -9.33
N HIS A 41 -1.96 0.23 -9.60
CA HIS A 41 -1.04 0.92 -8.70
C HIS A 41 -1.53 2.34 -8.41
N ARG A 42 -1.84 3.11 -9.46
CA ARG A 42 -2.36 4.48 -9.32
C ARG A 42 -3.63 4.50 -8.48
N TYR A 43 -4.58 3.63 -8.77
CA TYR A 43 -5.85 3.56 -8.03
C TYR A 43 -5.61 3.24 -6.56
N THR A 44 -4.79 2.22 -6.27
CA THR A 44 -4.43 1.78 -4.91
C THR A 44 -3.81 2.92 -4.09
N MET A 45 -2.94 3.73 -4.71
CA MET A 45 -2.33 4.89 -4.06
C MET A 45 -3.33 5.98 -3.68
N TYR A 46 -4.41 6.15 -4.46
CA TYR A 46 -5.49 7.09 -4.13
C TYR A 46 -6.46 6.51 -3.09
N TYR A 47 -6.84 5.24 -3.24
CA TYR A 47 -7.83 4.58 -2.40
C TYR A 47 -7.29 4.25 -1.00
N GLY A 48 -6.14 3.58 -0.93
CA GLY A 48 -5.66 2.97 0.31
C GLY A 48 -5.27 3.99 1.39
N GLY A 49 -4.98 5.25 1.03
CA GLY A 49 -4.57 6.28 1.98
C GLY A 49 -3.37 5.86 2.85
N ILE A 50 -2.52 4.97 2.34
CA ILE A 50 -1.43 4.34 3.09
C ILE A 50 -0.33 5.38 3.31
N THR A 51 -0.03 5.66 4.57
CA THR A 51 1.03 6.62 4.95
C THR A 51 2.31 5.95 5.47
N ASP A 52 2.26 4.64 5.68
CA ASP A 52 3.42 3.87 6.12
C ASP A 52 4.28 3.45 4.91
N GLY A 53 5.57 3.82 4.95
CA GLY A 53 6.48 3.59 3.84
C GLY A 53 6.81 2.11 3.59
N ASP A 54 6.87 1.29 4.64
CA ASP A 54 7.15 -0.14 4.49
C ASP A 54 5.96 -0.85 3.84
N ILE A 55 4.73 -0.51 4.29
CA ILE A 55 3.50 -1.05 3.70
C ILE A 55 3.37 -0.64 2.23
N LEU A 56 3.66 0.63 1.90
CA LEU A 56 3.63 1.11 0.51
C LEU A 56 4.58 0.35 -0.40
N VAL A 57 5.82 0.11 0.07
CA VAL A 57 6.80 -0.65 -0.71
C VAL A 57 6.37 -2.10 -0.88
N GLN A 58 5.86 -2.73 0.19
CA GLN A 58 5.38 -4.11 0.15
C GLN A 58 4.24 -4.27 -0.86
N ILE A 59 3.21 -3.41 -0.79
CA ILE A 59 2.09 -3.39 -1.73
C ILE A 59 2.57 -3.32 -3.18
N PHE A 60 3.59 -2.51 -3.44
CA PHE A 60 4.08 -2.31 -4.80
C PHE A 60 4.96 -3.45 -5.29
N VAL A 61 5.74 -4.08 -4.41
CA VAL A 61 6.51 -5.29 -4.72
C VAL A 61 5.56 -6.44 -5.04
N ASP A 62 4.56 -6.68 -4.21
CA ASP A 62 3.60 -7.77 -4.41
C ASP A 62 2.74 -7.54 -5.66
N LEU A 63 2.48 -6.28 -6.02
CA LEU A 63 1.81 -5.93 -7.26
C LEU A 63 2.68 -6.32 -8.47
N ALA A 64 3.98 -6.06 -8.41
CA ALA A 64 4.92 -6.50 -9.44
C ALA A 64 4.97 -8.03 -9.56
N ASP A 65 5.02 -8.73 -8.42
CA ASP A 65 5.02 -10.20 -8.37
C ASP A 65 3.77 -10.79 -9.02
N LEU A 66 2.58 -10.27 -8.68
CA LEU A 66 1.30 -10.68 -9.25
C LEU A 66 1.28 -10.54 -10.78
N TRP A 67 1.62 -9.36 -11.29
CA TRP A 67 1.49 -9.05 -12.71
C TRP A 67 2.58 -9.69 -13.57
N GLU A 68 3.79 -9.88 -13.03
CA GLU A 68 4.82 -10.68 -13.70
C GLU A 68 4.40 -12.13 -13.84
N ARG A 69 3.85 -12.72 -12.77
CA ARG A 69 3.38 -14.10 -12.81
C ARG A 69 2.26 -14.26 -13.83
N ALA A 70 1.27 -13.36 -13.82
CA ALA A 70 0.19 -13.34 -14.79
C ALA A 70 0.70 -13.23 -16.24
N ALA A 71 1.69 -12.37 -16.48
CA ALA A 71 2.28 -12.20 -17.81
C ALA A 71 3.06 -13.45 -18.27
N ILE A 72 3.81 -14.09 -17.37
CA ILE A 72 4.53 -15.34 -17.65
C ILE A 72 3.56 -16.47 -17.99
N ASP A 73 2.48 -16.58 -17.23
CA ASP A 73 1.48 -17.64 -17.39
C ASP A 73 0.49 -17.34 -18.53
N GLY A 74 0.52 -16.14 -19.12
CA GLY A 74 -0.41 -15.72 -20.17
C GLY A 74 -1.86 -15.62 -19.69
N THR A 75 -2.06 -15.30 -18.41
CA THR A 75 -3.39 -15.28 -17.78
C THR A 75 -4.23 -14.12 -18.34
N PRO A 76 -5.45 -14.37 -18.87
CA PRO A 76 -6.34 -13.30 -19.30
C PRO A 76 -6.56 -12.26 -18.19
N ILE A 77 -6.64 -10.97 -18.55
CA ILE A 77 -6.82 -9.89 -17.56
C ILE A 77 -8.09 -10.09 -16.74
N ASP A 78 -9.18 -10.49 -17.39
CA ASP A 78 -10.49 -10.70 -16.76
C ASP A 78 -10.45 -11.86 -15.74
N ASP A 79 -9.57 -12.86 -15.95
CA ASP A 79 -9.37 -13.96 -14.99
C ASP A 79 -8.60 -13.50 -13.74
N ILE A 80 -7.92 -12.36 -13.79
CA ILE A 80 -7.17 -11.77 -12.67
C ILE A 80 -8.05 -10.77 -11.92
N VAL A 81 -8.64 -9.83 -12.64
CA VAL A 81 -9.37 -8.69 -12.04
C VAL A 81 -10.86 -8.99 -11.84
N GLY A 82 -11.40 -10.03 -12.48
CA GLY A 82 -12.82 -10.36 -12.47
C GLY A 82 -13.67 -9.33 -13.22
N ASP A 83 -14.99 -9.41 -13.01
CA ASP A 83 -15.96 -8.50 -13.64
C ASP A 83 -15.87 -7.05 -13.13
N ASP A 84 -15.24 -6.84 -11.98
CA ASP A 84 -15.10 -5.53 -11.33
C ASP A 84 -13.65 -5.27 -10.88
N ALA A 85 -12.91 -4.60 -11.76
CA ALA A 85 -11.52 -4.20 -11.50
C ALA A 85 -11.37 -3.21 -10.33
N VAL A 86 -12.42 -2.46 -9.97
CA VAL A 86 -12.39 -1.58 -8.79
C VAL A 86 -12.47 -2.42 -7.53
N SER A 87 -13.46 -3.33 -7.44
CA SER A 87 -13.59 -4.24 -6.30
C SER A 87 -12.31 -5.07 -6.08
N PHE A 88 -11.67 -5.53 -7.16
CA PHE A 88 -10.37 -6.20 -7.09
C PHE A 88 -9.28 -5.32 -6.48
N ALA A 89 -9.14 -4.07 -6.96
CA ALA A 89 -8.13 -3.15 -6.47
C ALA A 89 -8.35 -2.73 -5.01
N GLU A 90 -9.60 -2.53 -4.60
CA GLU A 90 -9.96 -2.23 -3.20
C GLU A 90 -9.67 -3.42 -2.29
N THR A 91 -10.12 -4.64 -2.66
CA THR A 91 -9.83 -5.88 -1.91
C THR A 91 -8.32 -6.11 -1.79
N TYR A 92 -7.58 -5.85 -2.86
CA TYR A 92 -6.12 -5.93 -2.85
C TYR A 92 -5.52 -4.95 -1.84
N ALA A 93 -5.98 -3.70 -1.79
CA ALA A 93 -5.51 -2.70 -0.82
C ALA A 93 -5.88 -3.05 0.63
N GLU A 94 -7.08 -3.58 0.84
CA GLU A 94 -7.57 -4.02 2.16
C GLU A 94 -6.74 -5.17 2.74
N ALA A 95 -6.21 -6.06 1.89
CA ALA A 95 -5.38 -7.19 2.32
C ALA A 95 -4.11 -6.76 3.08
N TYR A 96 -3.61 -5.54 2.83
CA TYR A 96 -2.44 -4.99 3.53
C TYR A 96 -2.80 -4.28 4.84
N GLY A 97 -4.01 -4.54 5.34
CA GLY A 97 -4.50 -3.96 6.58
C GLY A 97 -4.50 -2.45 6.47
N GLY A 98 -5.04 -1.92 5.36
CA GLY A 98 -5.24 -0.51 5.13
C GLY A 98 -6.04 0.08 6.28
N THR A 99 -5.36 0.40 7.38
CA THR A 99 -5.81 1.36 8.37
C THR A 99 -5.99 2.59 7.54
N HIS A 100 -7.24 2.84 7.17
CA HIS A 100 -7.64 4.01 6.44
C HIS A 100 -6.99 5.18 7.17
N TRP A 101 -6.47 6.19 6.48
CA TRP A 101 -5.89 7.39 7.12
C TRP A 101 -6.71 7.89 8.33
N ILE A 102 -8.03 7.67 8.30
CA ILE A 102 -8.99 7.94 9.37
C ILE A 102 -8.76 7.14 10.66
N ASP A 103 -8.11 5.97 10.67
CA ASP A 103 -7.87 5.20 11.90
C ASP A 103 -6.84 5.89 12.80
N LYS A 104 -5.82 6.51 12.20
CA LYS A 104 -4.88 7.37 12.94
C LYS A 104 -5.59 8.60 13.49
N GLU A 105 -6.49 9.19 12.71
CA GLU A 105 -7.28 10.34 13.15
C GLU A 105 -8.37 9.95 14.18
N ARG A 106 -8.97 8.77 14.06
CA ARG A 106 -9.89 8.17 15.04
C ARG A 106 -9.15 7.92 16.35
N ALA A 107 -7.94 7.36 16.31
CA ALA A 107 -7.12 7.17 17.50
C ALA A 107 -6.75 8.51 18.16
N ARG A 108 -6.40 9.53 17.37
CA ARG A 108 -6.14 10.89 17.89
C ARG A 108 -7.38 11.50 18.53
N LEU A 109 -8.53 11.39 17.87
CA LEU A 109 -9.82 11.88 18.38
C LEU A 109 -10.19 11.19 19.70
N THR A 110 -10.17 9.85 19.72
CA THR A 110 -10.45 9.05 20.93
C THR A 110 -9.53 9.45 22.07
N LYS A 111 -8.23 9.58 21.81
CA LYS A 111 -7.25 10.02 22.80
C LYS A 111 -7.57 11.43 23.34
N ALA A 112 -7.91 12.37 22.46
CA ALA A 112 -8.26 13.73 22.86
C ALA A 112 -9.50 13.76 23.76
N VAL A 113 -10.52 12.96 23.44
CA VAL A 113 -11.74 12.81 24.25
C VAL A 113 -11.43 12.17 25.61
N ASP A 114 -10.65 11.10 25.65
CA ASP A 114 -10.28 10.44 26.91
C ASP A 114 -9.46 11.34 27.83
N ASP A 115 -8.52 12.10 27.26
CA ASP A 115 -7.71 13.05 28.01
C ASP A 115 -8.55 14.26 28.49
N ALA A 116 -9.64 14.62 27.80
CA ALA A 116 -10.61 15.61 28.27
C ALA A 116 -11.47 15.08 29.42
N LYS A 117 -12.00 13.85 29.34
CA LYS A 117 -12.79 13.20 30.40
C LYS A 117 -12.02 13.09 31.73
N LYS A 118 -10.70 12.86 31.68
CA LYS A 118 -9.85 12.83 32.89
C LYS A 118 -9.73 14.18 33.59
N LYS A 119 -9.96 15.28 32.87
CA LYS A 119 -9.86 16.66 33.38
C LYS A 119 -11.22 17.23 33.79
N GLU A 120 -12.30 16.48 33.58
CA GLU A 120 -13.64 16.87 34.03
C GLU A 120 -13.73 16.73 35.56
N PRO A 121 -14.14 17.78 36.28
CA PRO A 121 -14.39 17.67 37.71
C PRO A 121 -15.58 16.74 37.93
N ARG A 122 -15.38 15.66 38.69
CA ARG A 122 -16.49 14.84 39.19
C ARG A 122 -17.29 15.69 40.16
N SER A 123 -18.53 16.03 39.78
CA SER A 123 -19.55 16.50 40.72
C SER A 123 -20.03 15.36 41.61
#